data_AF-A0A969F5T9-F1
#
_entry.id   AF-A0A969F5T9-F1
#
_cell.length_a   1.000
_cell.length_b   1.000
_cell.length_c   1.000
_cell.angle_alpha   90.00
_cell.angle_beta   90.00
_cell.angle_gamma   90.00
#
_symmetry.space_group_name_H-M   'P 1'
#
loop_
_entity.id
_entity.type
_entity.pdbx_description
1 polymer ?
#
loop_
_entity_poly.entity_id
_entity_poly.type
_entity_poly.pdbx_seq_one_letter_code
_entity_poly.pdbx_strand_id
1 'polypeptide(L)'
;MGQPQVVGEMIAGVVLGPSLFGALLPETQAALFPKESVSILYVISQVGLVIYMFLIGTEFSVGLISNRLKSAAMVSFAGIATPFMLGGLLALLMLKNEALFTPGVLPWEAMLFTGAAMSITAFPML
;
A
#
# COMPACT_ATOMS: atom_id res chain seq x y z
N MET A 1 15.03 -18.85 6.26
CA MET A 1 15.57 -17.50 6.55
C MET A 1 14.67 -16.65 7.46
N GLY A 2 13.51 -17.14 7.95
CA GLY A 2 12.69 -16.42 8.94
C GLY A 2 12.02 -15.13 8.43
N GLN A 3 12.02 -14.91 7.11
CA GLN A 3 11.46 -13.71 6.50
C GLN A 3 9.99 -13.95 6.13
N PRO A 4 9.10 -12.96 6.32
CA PRO A 4 7.70 -13.06 5.88
C PRO A 4 7.62 -13.35 4.38
N GLN A 5 6.67 -14.21 3.99
CA GLN A 5 6.46 -14.62 2.59
C GLN A 5 6.28 -13.41 1.65
N VAL A 6 5.59 -12.39 2.16
CA VAL A 6 5.26 -11.17 1.41
C VAL A 6 6.50 -10.43 0.89
N VAL A 7 7.66 -10.57 1.55
CA VAL A 7 8.89 -9.94 1.07
C VAL A 7 9.39 -10.63 -0.20
N GLY A 8 9.23 -11.96 -0.28
CA GLY A 8 9.55 -12.71 -1.49
C GLY A 8 8.62 -12.32 -2.66
N GLU A 9 7.34 -12.10 -2.38
CA GLU A 9 6.36 -11.64 -3.38
C GLU A 9 6.70 -10.23 -3.90
N MET A 10 7.07 -9.30 -3.01
CA MET A 10 7.52 -7.96 -3.41
C MET A 10 8.79 -8.02 -4.26
N ILE A 11 9.78 -8.81 -3.84
CA ILE A 11 11.04 -8.97 -4.59
C ILE A 11 10.75 -9.55 -5.97
N ALA A 12 9.92 -10.60 -6.06
CA ALA A 12 9.53 -11.17 -7.35
C ALA A 12 8.84 -10.13 -8.24
N GLY A 13 7.96 -9.30 -7.67
CA GLY A 13 7.31 -8.21 -8.40
C GLY A 13 8.29 -7.16 -8.94
N VAL A 14 9.27 -6.74 -8.13
CA VAL A 14 10.33 -5.81 -8.57
C VAL A 14 11.22 -6.43 -9.65
N VAL A 15 11.58 -7.70 -9.48
CA VAL A 15 12.42 -8.44 -10.42
C VAL A 15 11.72 -8.59 -11.76
N LEU A 16 10.46 -9.07 -11.77
CA LEU A 16 9.68 -9.30 -13.00
C LEU A 16 9.12 -8.01 -13.63
N GLY A 17 9.06 -6.94 -12.86
CA GLY A 17 8.52 -5.66 -13.27
C GLY A 17 9.45 -4.86 -14.20
N PRO A 18 8.99 -3.66 -14.62
CA PRO A 18 9.76 -2.79 -15.49
C PRO A 18 11.04 -2.26 -14.83
N SER A 19 11.10 -2.22 -13.49
CA SER A 19 12.22 -1.67 -12.73
C SER A 19 13.52 -2.46 -12.88
N LEU A 20 13.47 -3.79 -13.06
CA LEU A 20 14.66 -4.62 -13.24
C LEU A 20 14.61 -5.40 -14.56
N PHE A 21 13.64 -6.31 -14.73
CA PHE A 21 13.56 -7.11 -15.95
C PHE A 21 13.26 -6.25 -17.19
N GLY A 22 12.37 -5.26 -17.08
CA GLY A 22 12.14 -4.31 -18.18
C GLY A 22 13.33 -3.40 -18.48
N ALA A 23 14.18 -3.12 -17.49
CA ALA A 23 15.41 -2.35 -17.69
C ALA A 23 16.52 -3.16 -18.39
N LEU A 24 16.60 -4.47 -18.11
CA LEU A 24 17.61 -5.37 -18.70
C LEU A 24 17.20 -5.93 -20.06
N LEU A 25 15.93 -6.34 -20.22
CA LEU A 25 15.40 -7.03 -21.40
C LEU A 25 13.98 -6.52 -21.74
N PRO A 26 13.85 -5.28 -22.25
CA PRO A 26 12.54 -4.64 -22.49
C PRO A 26 11.66 -5.40 -23.47
N GLU A 27 12.22 -5.94 -24.55
CA GLU A 27 11.44 -6.66 -25.57
C GLU A 27 10.90 -7.99 -25.06
N THR A 28 11.70 -8.74 -24.31
CA THR A 28 11.27 -10.01 -23.71
C THR A 28 10.23 -9.78 -22.62
N GLN A 29 10.36 -8.70 -21.83
CA GLN A 29 9.35 -8.32 -20.84
C GLN A 29 8.03 -7.94 -21.50
N ALA A 30 8.06 -7.16 -22.58
CA ALA A 30 6.85 -6.78 -23.33
C ALA A 30 6.17 -7.97 -24.02
N ALA A 31 6.94 -8.97 -24.45
CA ALA A 31 6.41 -10.23 -24.99
C ALA A 31 5.74 -11.10 -23.92
N LEU A 32 6.29 -11.13 -22.69
CA LEU A 32 5.75 -11.91 -21.58
C LEU A 32 4.57 -11.23 -20.88
N PHE A 33 4.57 -9.89 -20.78
CA PHE A 33 3.52 -9.11 -20.14
C PHE A 33 3.01 -7.99 -21.08
N PRO A 34 2.18 -8.34 -22.08
CA PRO A 34 1.54 -7.35 -22.95
C PRO A 34 0.67 -6.38 -22.14
N LYS A 35 0.49 -5.16 -22.65
CA LYS A 35 -0.28 -4.10 -21.97
C LYS A 35 -1.72 -4.51 -21.68
N GLU A 36 -2.37 -5.27 -22.57
CA GLU A 36 -3.73 -5.76 -22.34
C GLU A 36 -3.78 -6.75 -21.17
N SER A 37 -2.78 -7.62 -21.04
CA SER A 37 -2.70 -8.62 -19.96
C SER A 37 -2.49 -7.97 -18.60
N VAL A 38 -1.71 -6.90 -18.51
CA VAL A 38 -1.48 -6.17 -17.25
C VAL A 38 -2.79 -5.62 -16.68
N SER A 39 -3.66 -5.06 -17.52
CA SER A 39 -4.98 -4.57 -17.09
C SER A 39 -5.87 -5.69 -16.55
N ILE A 40 -5.86 -6.86 -17.20
CA ILE A 40 -6.63 -8.03 -16.74
C ILE A 40 -6.09 -8.53 -15.40
N LEU A 41 -4.76 -8.65 -15.27
CA LEU A 41 -4.09 -9.04 -14.03
C LEU A 41 -4.41 -8.07 -12.90
N TYR A 42 -4.48 -6.77 -13.17
CA TYR A 42 -4.89 -5.77 -12.19
C TYR A 42 -6.30 -6.01 -11.66
N VAL A 43 -7.28 -6.22 -12.55
CA VAL A 43 -8.68 -6.49 -12.14
C VAL A 43 -8.77 -7.78 -11.33
N ILE A 44 -8.12 -8.86 -11.78
CA ILE A 44 -8.08 -10.14 -11.05
C ILE A 44 -7.43 -9.95 -9.66
N SER A 45 -6.36 -9.18 -9.58
CA SER A 45 -5.67 -8.88 -8.31
C SER A 45 -6.58 -8.12 -7.35
N GLN A 46 -7.36 -7.15 -7.84
CA GLN A 46 -8.34 -6.42 -7.01
C GLN A 46 -9.42 -7.36 -6.46
N VAL A 47 -9.97 -8.25 -7.30
CA VAL A 47 -10.95 -9.25 -6.84
C VAL A 47 -10.33 -10.19 -5.80
N GLY A 48 -9.11 -10.68 -6.05
CA GLY A 48 -8.38 -11.51 -5.11
C GLY A 48 -8.12 -10.82 -3.77
N LEU A 49 -7.73 -9.55 -3.80
CA LEU A 49 -7.52 -8.72 -2.61
C LEU A 49 -8.82 -8.54 -1.80
N VAL A 50 -9.95 -8.29 -2.48
CA VAL A 50 -11.25 -8.16 -1.82
C VAL A 50 -11.66 -9.46 -1.13
N ILE A 51 -11.52 -10.60 -1.82
CA ILE A 51 -11.82 -11.92 -1.25
C ILE A 51 -10.89 -12.21 -0.06
N TYR A 52 -9.61 -11.89 -0.17
CA TYR A 52 -8.64 -12.08 0.89
C TYR A 52 -8.95 -11.22 2.13
N MET A 53 -9.27 -9.93 1.95
CA MET A 53 -9.70 -9.05 3.04
C MET A 53 -10.99 -9.54 3.70
N PHE A 54 -11.92 -10.08 2.91
CA PHE A 54 -13.14 -10.69 3.44
C PHE A 54 -12.83 -11.90 4.34
N LEU A 55 -11.95 -12.80 3.90
CA LEU A 55 -11.52 -13.96 4.69
C LEU A 55 -10.86 -13.56 6.00
N ILE A 56 -9.90 -12.62 5.97
CA ILE A 56 -9.30 -12.08 7.20
C ILE A 56 -10.38 -11.52 8.14
N GLY A 57 -11.35 -10.79 7.58
CA GLY A 57 -12.48 -10.26 8.35
C GLY A 57 -13.31 -11.36 9.03
N THR A 58 -13.48 -12.53 8.39
CA THR A 58 -14.20 -13.66 8.99
C THR A 58 -13.43 -14.39 10.10
N GLU A 59 -12.09 -14.36 10.06
CA GLU A 59 -11.23 -14.93 11.11
C GLU A 59 -11.09 -13.99 12.32
N PHE A 60 -11.44 -12.71 12.16
CA PHE A 60 -11.31 -11.70 13.20
C PHE A 60 -12.30 -11.93 14.36
N SER A 61 -11.78 -12.31 15.53
CA SER A 61 -12.59 -12.56 16.72
C SER A 61 -12.91 -11.28 17.50
N VAL A 62 -14.09 -10.70 17.29
CA VAL A 62 -14.56 -9.49 17.99
C VAL A 62 -14.62 -9.65 19.52
N GLY A 63 -14.86 -10.87 20.00
CA GLY A 63 -14.97 -11.18 21.43
C GLY A 63 -13.67 -10.96 22.24
N LEU A 64 -12.48 -11.01 21.61
CA LEU A 64 -11.22 -10.72 22.30
C LEU A 64 -11.03 -9.23 22.58
N ILE A 65 -11.66 -8.37 21.77
CA ILE A 65 -11.48 -6.90 21.83
C ILE A 65 -12.55 -6.24 22.70
N SER A 66 -13.73 -6.85 22.86
CA SER A 66 -14.85 -6.25 23.61
C SER A 66 -14.47 -5.89 25.05
N ASN A 67 -13.64 -6.70 25.70
CA ASN A 67 -13.20 -6.46 27.09
C ASN A 67 -12.14 -5.35 27.23
N ARG A 68 -11.57 -4.84 26.12
CA ARG A 68 -10.57 -3.76 26.10
C ARG A 68 -10.86 -2.67 25.06
N LEU A 69 -12.13 -2.47 24.71
CA LEU A 69 -12.59 -1.54 23.67
C LEU A 69 -11.97 -0.14 23.77
N LYS A 70 -11.94 0.47 24.97
CA LYS A 70 -11.37 1.81 25.16
C LYS A 70 -9.87 1.87 24.86
N SER A 71 -9.12 0.88 25.35
CA SER A 71 -7.67 0.80 25.12
C SER A 71 -7.39 0.52 23.64
N ALA A 72 -8.14 -0.40 23.02
CA ALA A 72 -8.01 -0.71 21.60
C ALA A 72 -8.31 0.53 20.74
N ALA A 73 -9.40 1.25 21.04
CA ALA A 73 -9.76 2.47 20.30
C ALA A 73 -8.69 3.57 20.42
N MET A 74 -8.13 3.79 21.61
CA MET A 74 -7.05 4.76 21.79
C MET A 74 -5.78 4.38 21.03
N VAL A 75 -5.39 3.10 21.07
CA VAL A 75 -4.21 2.60 20.34
C VAL A 75 -4.43 2.70 18.84
N SER A 76 -5.60 2.31 18.32
CA SER A 76 -5.94 2.45 16.91
C SER A 76 -5.95 3.92 16.47
N PHE A 77 -6.54 4.81 17.25
CA PHE A 77 -6.56 6.24 16.93
C PHE A 77 -5.15 6.83 16.93
N ALA A 78 -4.32 6.52 17.93
CA ALA A 78 -2.94 6.96 17.98
C ALA A 78 -2.12 6.42 16.80
N GLY A 79 -2.34 5.14 16.45
CA GLY A 79 -1.70 4.46 15.33
C GLY A 79 -2.09 5.02 13.97
N ILE A 80 -3.24 5.67 13.83
CA ILE A 80 -3.67 6.35 12.59
C ILE A 80 -3.25 7.83 12.63
N ALA A 81 -3.57 8.54 13.71
CA ALA A 81 -3.35 9.98 13.81
C ALA A 81 -1.86 10.35 13.75
N THR A 82 -0.99 9.55 14.36
CA THR A 82 0.46 9.81 14.38
C THR A 82 1.08 9.75 12.97
N PRO A 83 0.99 8.64 12.20
CA PRO A 83 1.51 8.62 10.84
C PRO A 83 0.75 9.58 9.91
N PHE A 84 -0.52 9.88 10.15
CA PHE A 84 -1.26 10.86 9.37
C PHE A 84 -0.66 12.26 9.51
N MET A 85 -0.41 12.71 10.75
CA MET A 85 0.21 14.00 11.02
C MET A 85 1.63 14.07 10.48
N LEU A 86 2.42 13.02 10.66
CA LEU A 86 3.80 12.97 10.14
C LEU A 86 3.83 12.96 8.61
N GLY A 87 2.96 12.18 7.96
CA GLY A 87 2.82 12.14 6.50
C GLY A 87 2.32 13.46 5.93
N GLY A 88 1.39 14.14 6.60
CA GLY A 88 0.96 15.48 6.24
C GLY A 88 2.08 16.51 6.34
N LEU A 89 2.84 16.51 7.45
CA LEU A 89 3.99 17.39 7.61
C LEU A 89 5.05 17.14 6.53
N LEU A 90 5.33 15.86 6.22
CA LEU A 90 6.23 15.45 5.16
C LEU A 90 5.77 15.95 3.79
N ALA A 91 4.47 15.91 3.51
CA ALA A 91 3.90 16.43 2.28
C ALA A 91 4.17 17.93 2.09
N LEU A 92 4.10 18.73 3.15
CA LEU A 92 4.42 20.16 3.08
C LEU A 92 5.90 20.42 2.74
N LEU A 93 6.81 19.57 3.24
CA LEU A 93 8.24 19.64 2.90
C LEU A 93 8.49 19.22 1.45
N MET A 94 7.73 18.24 0.95
CA MET A 94 7.87 17.69 -0.39
C MET A 94 7.12 18.46 -1.47
N LEU A 95 6.16 19.34 -1.12
CA LEU A 95 5.34 20.09 -2.08
C LEU A 95 6.18 20.93 -3.06
N LYS A 96 7.38 21.35 -2.65
CA LYS A 96 8.31 22.12 -3.49
C LYS A 96 9.05 21.26 -4.52
N ASN A 97 8.95 19.94 -4.42
CA ASN A 97 9.61 19.01 -5.33
C ASN A 97 8.65 18.62 -6.47
N GLU A 98 8.86 19.23 -7.63
CA GLU A 98 8.05 18.98 -8.84
C GLU A 98 8.16 17.56 -9.38
N ALA A 99 9.17 16.78 -8.94
CA ALA A 99 9.26 15.36 -9.27
C ALA A 99 8.27 14.49 -8.48
N LEU A 100 7.74 15.00 -7.36
CA LEU A 100 6.84 14.25 -6.45
C LEU A 100 5.40 14.75 -6.50
N PHE A 101 5.19 16.05 -6.67
CA PHE A 101 3.87 16.65 -6.81
C PHE A 101 3.78 17.47 -8.10
N THR A 102 2.72 17.23 -8.87
CA THR A 102 2.44 17.99 -10.10
C THR A 102 2.23 19.48 -9.78
N PRO A 103 2.71 20.40 -10.64
CA PRO A 103 2.41 21.82 -10.50
C PRO A 103 0.89 22.07 -10.40
N GLY A 104 0.46 22.75 -9.34
CA GLY A 104 -0.96 23.06 -9.09
C GLY A 104 -1.63 22.24 -7.99
N VAL A 105 -0.97 21.23 -7.42
CA VAL A 105 -1.49 20.51 -6.24
C VAL A 105 -1.53 21.45 -5.05
N LEU A 106 -2.69 21.54 -4.41
CA LEU A 106 -2.86 22.37 -3.22
C LEU A 106 -2.20 21.70 -2.00
N PRO A 107 -1.66 22.47 -1.05
CA PRO A 107 -1.00 21.91 0.13
C PRO A 107 -1.87 20.91 0.91
N TRP A 108 -3.18 21.14 1.00
CA TRP A 108 -4.09 20.25 1.70
C TRP A 108 -4.33 18.93 0.96
N GLU A 109 -4.33 18.93 -0.38
CA GLU A 109 -4.47 17.70 -1.18
C GLU A 109 -3.25 16.80 -0.98
N ALA A 110 -2.05 17.39 -1.02
CA ALA A 110 -0.81 16.68 -0.75
C ALA A 110 -0.75 16.12 0.69
N MET A 111 -1.20 16.91 1.67
CA MET A 111 -1.27 16.48 3.07
C MET A 111 -2.25 15.32 3.26
N LEU A 112 -3.46 15.41 2.70
CA LEU A 112 -4.46 14.36 2.81
C LEU A 112 -4.01 13.07 2.11
N PHE A 113 -3.45 13.18 0.90
CA PHE A 113 -2.97 12.04 0.14
C PHE A 113 -1.84 11.31 0.88
N THR A 114 -0.79 12.04 1.26
CA THR A 114 0.40 11.45 1.88
C THR A 114 0.10 10.98 3.29
N GLY A 115 -0.67 11.77 4.06
CA GLY A 115 -1.12 11.40 5.41
C GLY A 115 -1.97 10.13 5.40
N ALA A 116 -2.94 10.03 4.49
CA ALA A 116 -3.76 8.83 4.35
C ALA A 116 -2.92 7.61 3.92
N ALA A 117 -2.05 7.77 2.92
CA ALA A 117 -1.18 6.69 2.43
C ALA A 117 -0.25 6.13 3.53
N MET A 118 0.28 6.99 4.40
CA MET A 118 1.15 6.58 5.52
C MET A 118 0.37 5.92 6.67
N SER A 119 -0.93 6.18 6.78
CA SER A 119 -1.76 5.72 7.91
C SER A 119 -2.46 4.40 7.66
N ILE A 120 -2.56 3.96 6.41
CA ILE A 120 -3.18 2.69 6.05
C ILE A 120 -2.17 1.57 6.34
N THR A 121 -2.55 0.68 7.24
CA THR A 121 -1.77 -0.53 7.52
C THR A 121 -2.23 -1.68 6.63
N ALA A 122 -1.27 -2.41 6.06
CA ALA A 122 -1.57 -3.61 5.30
C ALA A 122 -1.74 -4.80 6.25
N PHE A 123 -2.99 -5.08 6.65
CA PHE A 123 -3.37 -6.31 7.37
C PHE A 123 -2.81 -7.62 6.76
N PRO A 124 -2.64 -7.79 5.43
CA PRO A 124 -2.02 -8.99 4.86
C PRO A 124 -0.59 -9.28 5.32
N MET A 125 0.13 -8.26 5.80
CA MET A 125 1.58 -8.30 6.02
C MET A 125 1.97 -8.50 7.48
N LEU A 126 1.00 -8.55 8.40
CA LEU A 126 1.18 -8.74 9.85
C LEU A 126 0.95 -10.20 10.22
#